data_AF-A0A7Y2J929-F1
#
_entry.id   AF-A0A7Y2J929-F1
#
_cell.length_a   1.000
_cell.length_b   1.000
_cell.length_c   1.000
_cell.angle_alpha   90.00
_cell.angle_beta   90.00
_cell.angle_gamma   90.00
#
_symmetry.space_group_name_H-M   'P 1'
#
loop_
_entity.id
_entity.type
_entity.pdbx_description
1 polymer ?
#
loop_
_entity_poly.entity_id
_entity_poly.type
_entity_poly.pdbx_seq_one_letter_code
_entity_poly.pdbx_strand_id
1 'polypeptide(L)' 'MDLDFNKNEDRNKLMLSQLRKRYAAVKLGGGKKRIEKHHSKGKLTARERIDLLFDKKSEQIEIGAFAGDGMY' A
#
# COMPACT_ATOMS: atom_id res chain seq x y z
N MET A 1 18.04 27.45 13.71
CA MET A 1 17.62 26.05 13.50
C MET A 1 16.86 25.64 14.74
N ASP A 2 15.56 25.35 14.61
CA ASP A 2 14.72 24.99 15.74
C ASP A 2 14.90 23.48 16.00
N LEU A 3 15.54 23.16 17.13
CA LEU A 3 15.88 21.77 17.50
C LEU A 3 14.64 20.91 17.71
N ASP A 4 13.54 21.50 18.18
CA ASP A 4 12.30 20.77 18.42
C ASP A 4 11.57 20.52 17.09
N PHE A 5 11.60 21.47 16.16
CA PHE A 5 11.14 21.25 14.79
C PHE A 5 11.86 20.07 14.13
N ASN A 6 13.19 20.05 14.16
CA ASN A 6 13.98 18.99 13.53
C ASN A 6 13.68 17.61 14.13
N LYS A 7 13.59 17.50 15.46
CA LYS A 7 13.22 16.24 16.13
C LYS A 7 11.85 15.74 15.71
N ASN A 8 10.87 16.65 15.62
CA ASN A 8 9.52 16.31 15.20
C ASN A 8 9.49 15.88 13.72
N GLU A 9 10.23 16.58 12.86
CA GLU A 9 10.35 16.25 11.45
C GLU A 9 10.93 14.85 11.25
N ASP A 10 12.03 14.52 11.93
CA ASP A 10 12.68 13.21 11.85
C ASP A 10 11.76 12.10 12.34
N ARG A 11 11.09 12.31 13.48
CA ARG A 11 10.12 11.34 14.01
C ARG A 11 8.99 11.07 13.02
N ASN A 12 8.45 12.11 12.39
CA ASN A 12 7.38 11.98 11.41
C ASN A 12 7.84 11.26 10.15
N LYS A 13 9.05 11.56 9.65
CA LYS A 13 9.66 10.86 8.51
C LYS A 13 9.85 9.37 8.81
N LEU A 14 10.30 9.02 10.02
CA LEU A 14 10.46 7.62 10.44
C LEU A 14 9.11 6.89 10.49
N MET A 15 8.07 7.50 11.08
CA MET A 15 6.72 6.90 11.11
C MET A 15 6.14 6.72 9.71
N LEU A 16 6.33 7.69 8.81
CA LEU A 16 5.90 7.58 7.42
C LEU A 16 6.61 6.44 6.69
N SER A 17 7.91 6.25 6.92
CA SER A 17 8.67 5.15 6.34
C SER A 17 8.14 3.79 6.82
N GLN A 18 7.87 3.64 8.12
CA GLN A 18 7.28 2.43 8.68
C GLN A 18 5.88 2.17 8.10
N LEU A 19 5.05 3.20 7.97
CA LEU A 19 3.73 3.10 7.36
C LEU A 19 3.82 2.60 5.91
N ARG A 20 4.71 3.18 5.09
CA ARG A 20 4.93 2.77 3.70
C ARG A 20 5.40 1.31 3.60
N LYS A 21 6.28 0.87 4.50
CA LYS A 21 6.75 -0.52 4.56
C LYS A 21 5.60 -1.49 4.85
N ARG A 22 4.75 -1.19 5.83
CA ARG A 22 3.57 -2.01 6.15
C ARG A 22 2.56 -2.01 5.00
N TYR A 23 2.31 -0.84 4.41
CA TYR A 23 1.42 -0.71 3.25
C TYR A 23 1.88 -1.57 2.06
N ALA A 24 3.20 -1.64 1.79
CA ALA A 24 3.74 -2.50 0.75
C ALA A 24 3.44 -3.99 0.99
N ALA A 25 3.46 -4.45 2.25
CA ALA A 25 3.11 -5.82 2.59
C ALA A 25 1.61 -6.09 2.38
N VAL A 26 0.76 -5.18 2.86
CA VAL A 26 -0.70 -5.22 2.64
C VAL A 26 -1.05 -5.19 1.14
N LYS A 27 -0.26 -4.46 0.33
CA LYS A 27 -0.47 -4.38 -1.12
C LYS A 27 -0.32 -5.75 -1.82
N LEU A 28 0.49 -6.65 -1.26
CA LEU A 28 0.64 -8.02 -1.75
C LEU A 28 -0.58 -8.91 -1.48
N GLY A 29 -1.53 -8.47 -0.65
CA GLY A 29 -2.75 -9.20 -0.33
C GLY A 29 -2.46 -10.63 0.13
N GLY A 30 -2.93 -11.62 -0.63
CA GLY A 30 -2.70 -13.04 -0.36
C GLY A 30 -1.26 -13.54 -0.56
N GLY A 31 -0.30 -12.64 -0.85
CA GLY A 31 1.11 -12.94 -1.09
C GLY A 31 1.42 -13.36 -2.53
N LYS A 32 2.72 -13.33 -2.87
CA LYS A 32 3.22 -13.58 -4.24
C LYS A 32 2.71 -14.87 -4.86
N LYS A 33 2.69 -15.97 -4.09
CA LYS A 33 2.20 -17.28 -4.54
C LYS A 33 0.74 -17.23 -5.04
N ARG A 34 -0.14 -16.48 -4.34
CA ARG A 34 -1.54 -16.36 -4.75
C ARG A 34 -1.70 -15.43 -5.95
N ILE A 35 -0.88 -14.37 -6.04
CA ILE A 35 -0.83 -13.49 -7.22
C ILE A 35 -0.44 -14.29 -8.47
N GLU A 36 0.66 -15.05 -8.41
CA GLU A 36 1.12 -15.90 -9.51
C GLU A 36 0.06 -16.92 -9.93
N LYS A 37 -0.61 -17.56 -8.96
CA LYS A 37 -1.73 -18.49 -9.24
C LYS A 37 -2.95 -17.80 -9.86
N HIS A 38 -3.17 -16.51 -9.60
CA HIS A 38 -4.22 -15.73 -10.27
C HIS A 38 -3.83 -15.42 -11.71
N HIS A 39 -2.60 -14.97 -11.92
CA HIS A 39 -2.06 -14.66 -13.25
C HIS A 39 -1.97 -15.91 -14.13
N SER A 40 -1.60 -17.07 -13.57
CA SER A 40 -1.55 -18.34 -14.32
C SER A 40 -2.91 -18.79 -14.85
N LYS A 41 -4.01 -18.24 -14.32
CA LYS A 41 -5.38 -18.44 -14.82
C LYS A 41 -5.80 -17.39 -15.85
N GLY A 42 -4.89 -16.54 -16.32
CA GLY A 42 -5.17 -15.41 -17.20
C GLY A 42 -5.97 -14.29 -16.51
N LYS A 43 -5.96 -14.22 -15.18
CA LYS A 43 -6.76 -13.24 -14.42
C LYS A 43 -5.87 -12.18 -13.79
N LEU A 44 -6.28 -10.93 -13.92
CA LEU A 44 -5.74 -9.81 -13.14
C LEU A 44 -6.16 -9.91 -11.66
N THR A 45 -5.30 -9.46 -10.76
CA THR A 45 -5.58 -9.20 -9.36
C THR A 45 -6.58 -8.06 -9.20
N ALA A 46 -7.17 -7.90 -8.01
CA ALA A 46 -8.14 -6.84 -7.76
C ALA A 46 -7.56 -5.44 -8.01
N ARG A 47 -6.33 -5.17 -7.55
CA ARG A 47 -5.66 -3.88 -7.73
C ARG A 47 -5.33 -3.60 -9.20
N GLU A 48 -4.83 -4.59 -9.94
CA GLU A 48 -4.56 -4.44 -11.37
C GLU A 48 -5.84 -4.14 -12.19
N ARG A 49 -7.00 -4.67 -11.77
CA ARG A 49 -8.28 -4.33 -12.42
C ARG A 49 -8.70 -2.89 -12.16
N ILE A 50 -8.48 -2.41 -10.93
CA ILE A 50 -8.75 -1.02 -10.55
C ILE A 50 -7.82 -0.08 -11.33
N ASP A 51 -6.52 -0.42 -11.42
CA ASP A 51 -5.53 0.36 -12.18
C ASP A 51 -5.90 0.45 -13.67
N LEU A 52 -6.48 -0.61 -14.25
CA LEU A 52 -6.96 -0.62 -15.64
C LEU A 52 -8.27 0.18 -15.82
N LEU A 53 -9.13 0.21 -14.80
CA LEU A 53 -10.42 0.89 -14.85
C LEU A 53 -10.27 2.42 -14.77
N PHE A 54 -9.26 2.90 -14.05
CA PHE A 54 -9.03 4.32 -13.89
C PHE A 54 -8.48 4.98 -15.16
N ASP A 55 -8.94 6.20 -15.42
CA ASP A 55 -8.34 7.04 -16.45
C ASP A 55 -6.89 7.35 -16.11
N LYS A 56 -6.04 7.40 -17.14
CA LYS A 56 -4.62 7.73 -16.98
C LYS A 56 -4.50 9.10 -16.31
N LYS A 57 -3.70 9.16 -15.23
CA LYS A 57 -3.44 10.37 -14.41
C LYS A 57 -4.64 10.87 -13.59
N SER A 58 -5.70 10.09 -13.45
CA SER A 58 -6.74 10.40 -12.46
C SER A 58 -6.19 10.29 -11.04
N GLU A 59 -6.68 11.14 -10.15
CA GLU A 59 -6.40 11.04 -8.72
C GLU A 59 -7.10 9.81 -8.13
N GLN A 60 -6.41 9.11 -7.22
CA GLN A 60 -6.91 7.89 -6.60
C GLN A 60 -6.72 7.98 -5.09
N ILE A 61 -7.79 7.73 -4.35
CA ILE A 61 -7.78 7.69 -2.89
C ILE A 61 -8.24 6.30 -2.44
N GLU A 62 -7.32 5.52 -1.85
CA GLU A 62 -7.63 4.20 -1.30
C GLU A 62 -8.16 4.33 0.14
N ILE A 63 -9.32 3.73 0.40
CA ILE A 63 -9.96 3.74 1.72
C ILE A 63 -9.80 2.36 2.36
N GLY A 64 -9.43 2.32 3.64
CA GLY A 64 -9.39 1.07 4.40
C GLY A 64 -8.26 0.12 4.01
N ALA A 65 -7.13 0.63 3.51
CA ALA A 65 -6.00 -0.20 3.09
C ALA A 65 -5.56 -1.22 4.17
N PHE A 66 -5.54 -0.82 5.44
CA PHE A 66 -5.15 -1.65 6.58
C PHE A 66 -6.32 -2.39 7.26
N ALA A 67 -7.47 -2.50 6.62
CA ALA A 67 -8.60 -3.23 7.18
C ALA A 67 -8.20 -4.69 7.47
N GLY A 68 -8.27 -5.09 8.74
CA GLY A 68 -7.87 -6.43 9.20
C GLY A 68 -6.35 -6.64 9.34
N ASP A 69 -5.51 -5.62 9.19
CA ASP A 69 -4.06 -5.75 9.42
C ASP A 69 -3.76 -6.05 10.90
N GLY A 70 -3.03 -7.13 11.17
CA GLY A 70 -2.76 -7.60 12.53
C GLY A 70 -3.99 -8.16 13.26
N MET A 71 -5.09 -8.40 12.54
CA MET A 71 -6.26 -9.09 13.04
C MET A 71 -6.34 -10.49 12.43
N TYR A 72 -6.68 -11.48 13.26
CA TYR A 72 -6.71 -12.93 12.94
C TYR A 72 -5.34 -13.57 12.71
#